data_AF-A0A3M2WRX1-F1
#
_entry.id   AF-A0A3M2WRX1-F1
#
_cell.length_a   1.000
_cell.length_b   1.000
_cell.length_c   1.000
_cell.angle_alpha   90.00
_cell.angle_beta   90.00
_cell.angle_gamma   90.00
#
_symmetry.space_group_name_H-M   'P 1'
#
loop_
_entity.id
_entity.type
_entity.pdbx_description
1 polymer ?
#
loop_
_entity_poly.entity_id
_entity_poly.type
_entity_poly.pdbx_seq_one_letter_code
_entity_poly.pdbx_strand_id
1 'polypeptide(L)'
;GNLIEKAVGIVRWQTFTYDCENRLVKTDTMADTQVESTSSYQYDSLGRRVGKQSEIKGKSDQKRFLWQGLRMLREESPGQSSLYLYEPGSYAPLARVDQKEGETENTVYYYHTDQIGTPLEMTDAEGKIVWQAKYRAWGAIEKLVVNEVEEFRRVYPEVPNATLQELIQLNKSMCPERR
;
A
#
# COMPACT_ATOMS: atom_id res chain seq x y z
N GLY A 1 19.19 -10.26 -7.53
CA GLY A 1 18.25 -10.62 -8.62
C GLY A 1 16.83 -10.46 -8.12
N ASN A 2 15.87 -10.27 -9.02
CA ASN A 2 14.47 -10.11 -8.66
C ASN A 2 13.82 -11.48 -8.36
N LEU A 3 12.86 -11.51 -7.44
CA LEU A 3 12.07 -12.70 -7.14
C LEU A 3 11.15 -12.99 -8.32
N ILE A 4 11.34 -14.11 -9.02
CA ILE A 4 10.52 -14.44 -10.22
C ILE A 4 9.40 -15.44 -9.91
N GLU A 5 9.50 -16.17 -8.79
CA GLU A 5 8.52 -17.16 -8.38
C GLU A 5 8.45 -17.28 -6.85
N LYS A 6 7.26 -17.54 -6.32
CA LYS A 6 7.02 -17.79 -4.89
C LYS A 6 5.93 -18.83 -4.70
N ALA A 7 6.23 -19.91 -3.97
CA ALA A 7 5.21 -20.84 -3.52
C ALA A 7 4.35 -20.20 -2.40
N VAL A 8 3.03 -20.39 -2.47
CA VAL A 8 2.05 -19.90 -1.50
C VAL A 8 1.22 -21.08 -1.01
N GLY A 9 1.68 -21.72 0.08
CA GLY A 9 1.09 -22.98 0.53
C GLY A 9 1.52 -24.15 -0.35
N ILE A 10 0.65 -25.16 -0.47
CA ILE A 10 1.01 -26.45 -1.08
C ILE A 10 0.76 -26.48 -2.60
N VAL A 11 -0.30 -25.82 -3.07
CA VAL A 11 -0.81 -25.95 -4.45
C VAL A 11 -0.85 -24.64 -5.23
N ARG A 12 -0.49 -23.51 -4.60
CA ARG A 12 -0.44 -22.22 -5.28
C ARG A 12 1.00 -21.75 -5.42
N TRP A 13 1.30 -21.15 -6.55
CA TRP A 13 2.53 -20.38 -6.73
C TRP A 13 2.22 -19.09 -7.47
N GLN A 14 3.09 -18.11 -7.28
CA GLN A 14 2.99 -16.80 -7.88
C GLN A 14 4.20 -16.57 -8.77
N THR A 15 3.98 -16.09 -9.98
CA THR A 15 5.04 -15.65 -10.88
C THR A 15 5.06 -14.13 -10.94
N PHE A 16 6.26 -13.57 -11.07
CA PHE A 16 6.51 -12.13 -11.01
C PHE A 16 7.26 -11.70 -12.27
N THR A 17 6.69 -10.75 -13.01
CA THR A 17 7.29 -10.22 -14.24
C THR A 17 7.74 -8.79 -14.01
N TYR A 18 8.96 -8.48 -14.47
CA TYR A 18 9.59 -7.18 -14.31
C TYR A 18 9.87 -6.53 -15.67
N ASP A 19 9.85 -5.20 -15.72
CA ASP A 19 10.35 -4.46 -16.87
C ASP A 19 11.88 -4.28 -16.83
N CYS A 20 12.44 -3.62 -17.85
CA CYS A 20 13.88 -3.35 -17.96
C CYS A 20 14.41 -2.39 -16.89
N GLU A 21 13.53 -1.69 -16.16
CA GLU A 21 13.86 -0.84 -15.01
C GLU A 21 13.77 -1.60 -13.67
N ASN A 22 13.61 -2.93 -13.71
CA ASN A 22 13.42 -3.79 -12.53
C ASN A 22 12.14 -3.47 -11.73
N ARG A 23 11.09 -2.93 -12.35
CA ARG A 23 9.80 -2.67 -11.71
C ARG A 23 8.86 -3.85 -11.94
N LEU A 24 8.15 -4.28 -10.89
CA LEU A 24 7.17 -5.37 -10.98
C LEU A 24 5.95 -4.91 -11.78
N VAL A 25 5.78 -5.42 -13.01
CA VAL A 25 4.68 -5.01 -13.91
C VAL A 25 3.53 -6.00 -13.95
N LYS A 26 3.76 -7.26 -13.56
CA LYS A 26 2.72 -8.28 -13.54
C LYS A 26 2.97 -9.34 -12.46
N THR A 27 1.90 -9.80 -11.84
CA THR A 27 1.87 -10.99 -10.98
C THR A 27 0.75 -11.91 -11.41
N ASP A 28 1.07 -13.17 -11.63
CA ASP A 28 0.07 -14.21 -11.87
C ASP A 28 0.08 -15.20 -10.71
N THR A 29 -1.09 -15.51 -10.15
CA THR A 29 -1.26 -16.55 -9.12
C THR A 29 -1.89 -17.77 -9.78
N MET A 30 -1.16 -18.87 -9.75
CA MET A 30 -1.61 -20.18 -10.20
C MET A 30 -2.21 -20.96 -9.03
N ALA A 31 -3.26 -21.71 -9.29
CA ALA A 31 -3.74 -22.80 -8.44
C ALA A 31 -3.78 -24.06 -9.30
N ASP A 32 -3.00 -25.07 -8.94
CA ASP A 32 -2.73 -26.23 -9.79
C ASP A 32 -2.28 -25.77 -11.19
N THR A 33 -2.98 -26.10 -12.27
CA THR A 33 -2.58 -25.74 -13.65
C THR A 33 -3.31 -24.51 -14.20
N GLN A 34 -4.13 -23.82 -13.40
CA GLN A 34 -4.97 -22.71 -13.86
C GLN A 34 -4.59 -21.38 -13.22
N VAL A 35 -4.62 -20.30 -14.02
CA VAL A 35 -4.48 -18.93 -13.53
C VAL A 35 -5.72 -18.56 -12.72
N GLU A 36 -5.57 -18.38 -11.41
CA GLU A 36 -6.66 -17.97 -10.51
C GLU A 36 -6.80 -16.44 -10.49
N SER A 37 -5.67 -15.73 -10.51
CA SER A 37 -5.65 -14.28 -10.58
C SER A 37 -4.45 -13.71 -11.32
N THR A 38 -4.69 -12.61 -12.01
CA THR A 38 -3.69 -11.81 -12.70
C THR A 38 -3.75 -10.39 -12.15
N SER A 39 -2.61 -9.78 -11.82
CA SER A 39 -2.55 -8.35 -11.52
C SER A 39 -1.48 -7.67 -12.35
N SER A 40 -1.78 -6.51 -12.90
CA SER A 40 -0.86 -5.64 -13.63
C SER A 40 -0.67 -4.32 -12.88
N TYR A 41 0.52 -3.74 -13.02
CA TYR A 41 0.91 -2.53 -12.31
C TYR A 41 1.46 -1.49 -13.29
N GLN A 42 1.12 -0.23 -13.03
CA GLN A 42 1.55 0.91 -13.84
C GLN A 42 2.36 1.87 -12.98
N TYR A 43 3.40 2.46 -13.56
CA TYR A 43 4.33 3.36 -12.89
C TYR A 43 4.48 4.66 -13.66
N ASP A 44 4.74 5.75 -12.94
CA ASP A 44 5.17 7.00 -13.57
C ASP A 44 6.69 7.01 -13.82
N SER A 45 7.19 8.09 -14.43
CA SER A 45 8.62 8.27 -14.73
C SER A 45 9.52 8.38 -13.50
N LEU A 46 8.95 8.59 -12.31
CA LEU A 46 9.66 8.59 -11.03
C LEU A 46 9.65 7.20 -10.37
N GLY A 47 9.07 6.20 -11.03
CA GLY A 47 8.98 4.82 -10.52
C GLY A 47 7.91 4.62 -9.45
N ARG A 48 7.00 5.58 -9.25
CA ARG A 48 5.89 5.44 -8.30
C ARG A 48 4.73 4.70 -8.96
N ARG A 49 4.10 3.78 -8.23
CA ARG A 49 2.95 3.03 -8.74
C ARG A 49 1.74 3.96 -8.86
N VAL A 50 1.22 4.14 -10.07
CA VAL A 50 0.05 5.00 -10.36
C VAL A 50 -1.23 4.20 -10.64
N GLY A 51 -1.09 2.90 -10.90
CA GLY A 51 -2.23 2.04 -11.17
C GLY A 51 -1.97 0.59 -10.81
N LYS A 52 -3.07 -0.10 -10.45
CA LYS A 52 -3.15 -1.55 -10.35
C LYS A 52 -4.44 -1.97 -11.03
N GLN A 53 -4.38 -3.01 -11.85
CA GLN A 53 -5.56 -3.72 -12.34
C GLN A 53 -5.43 -5.17 -11.93
N SER A 54 -6.47 -5.74 -11.35
CA SER A 54 -6.49 -7.14 -10.96
C SER A 54 -7.70 -7.84 -11.54
N GLU A 55 -7.48 -9.01 -12.10
CA GLU A 55 -8.52 -9.91 -12.58
C GLU A 55 -8.48 -11.17 -11.72
N ILE A 56 -9.56 -11.44 -11.01
CA ILE A 56 -9.69 -12.60 -10.12
C ILE A 56 -10.96 -13.33 -10.50
N LYS A 57 -10.84 -14.57 -10.99
CA LYS A 57 -11.99 -15.41 -11.38
C LYS A 57 -13.00 -14.67 -12.27
N GLY A 58 -12.50 -13.90 -13.25
CA GLY A 58 -13.32 -13.12 -14.20
C GLY A 58 -13.89 -11.80 -13.67
N LYS A 59 -13.61 -11.42 -12.41
CA LYS A 59 -13.92 -10.08 -11.88
C LYS A 59 -12.71 -9.18 -12.02
N SER A 60 -12.88 -8.06 -12.72
CA SER A 60 -11.87 -7.01 -12.80
C SER A 60 -12.08 -6.01 -11.68
N ASP A 61 -10.99 -5.68 -11.00
CA ASP A 61 -10.87 -4.55 -10.08
C ASP A 61 -9.76 -3.62 -10.58
N GLN A 62 -9.94 -2.33 -10.37
CA GLN A 62 -8.96 -1.32 -10.76
C GLN A 62 -8.75 -0.34 -9.62
N LYS A 63 -7.49 0.03 -9.41
CA LYS A 63 -7.11 1.00 -8.40
C LYS A 63 -6.14 2.01 -9.00
N ARG A 64 -6.33 3.29 -8.69
CA ARG A 64 -5.46 4.39 -9.08
C ARG A 64 -4.85 5.04 -7.85
N PHE A 65 -3.64 5.56 -8.03
CA PHE A 65 -2.86 6.14 -6.94
C PHE A 65 -2.36 7.51 -7.34
N LEU A 66 -2.65 8.50 -6.49
CA LEU A 66 -2.18 9.88 -6.64
C LEU A 66 -1.11 10.17 -5.60
N TRP A 67 -0.08 10.90 -6.00
CA TRP A 67 1.13 11.12 -5.21
C TRP A 67 1.43 12.61 -5.04
N GLN A 68 1.85 12.99 -3.84
CA GLN A 68 2.48 14.27 -3.53
C GLN A 68 3.95 14.00 -3.16
N GLY A 69 4.87 14.28 -4.08
CA GLY A 69 6.28 13.88 -3.91
C GLY A 69 6.39 12.36 -3.73
N LEU A 70 6.92 11.91 -2.59
CA LEU A 70 6.99 10.48 -2.22
C LEU A 70 5.87 10.05 -1.26
N ARG A 71 4.83 10.87 -1.04
CA ARG A 71 3.69 10.52 -0.19
C ARG A 71 2.50 10.15 -1.06
N MET A 72 1.86 9.02 -0.78
CA MET A 72 0.60 8.69 -1.44
C MET A 72 -0.46 9.64 -0.90
N LEU A 73 -1.00 10.48 -1.77
CA LEU A 73 -2.04 11.43 -1.41
C LEU A 73 -3.41 10.77 -1.44
N ARG A 74 -3.70 9.97 -2.47
CA ARG A 74 -5.04 9.39 -2.66
C ARG A 74 -4.97 8.01 -3.31
N GLU A 75 -5.90 7.17 -2.91
CA GLU A 75 -6.26 5.94 -3.59
C GLU A 75 -7.69 6.04 -4.12
N GLU A 76 -7.93 5.56 -5.33
CA GLU A 76 -9.25 5.54 -5.96
C GLU A 76 -9.55 4.15 -6.52
N SER A 77 -10.69 3.60 -6.10
CA SER A 77 -11.30 2.39 -6.64
C SER A 77 -12.70 2.74 -7.18
N PRO A 78 -13.34 1.88 -7.99
CA PRO A 78 -14.74 2.09 -8.38
C PRO A 78 -15.64 2.29 -7.14
N GLY A 79 -16.30 3.43 -7.05
CA GLY A 79 -17.24 3.75 -5.96
C GLY A 79 -16.60 4.10 -4.61
N GLN A 80 -15.27 4.18 -4.48
CA GLN A 80 -14.62 4.55 -3.23
C GLN A 80 -13.30 5.29 -3.46
N SER A 81 -12.99 6.27 -2.63
CA SER A 81 -11.67 6.88 -2.56
C SER A 81 -11.21 7.08 -1.12
N SER A 82 -9.89 7.05 -0.94
CA SER A 82 -9.23 7.22 0.35
C SER A 82 -8.14 8.28 0.21
N LEU A 83 -8.30 9.39 0.91
CA LEU A 83 -7.31 10.48 0.99
C LEU A 83 -6.46 10.30 2.24
N TYR A 84 -5.14 10.40 2.10
CA TYR A 84 -4.20 10.26 3.21
C TYR A 84 -3.59 11.62 3.57
N LEU A 85 -3.62 11.93 4.86
CA LEU A 85 -3.03 13.12 5.46
C LEU A 85 -1.81 12.70 6.28
N TYR A 86 -0.76 13.53 6.25
CA TYR A 86 0.52 13.25 6.89
C TYR A 86 0.90 14.37 7.84
N GLU A 87 1.68 14.02 8.86
CA GLU A 87 2.29 15.01 9.73
C GLU A 87 3.18 15.99 8.95
N PRO A 88 3.23 17.29 9.33
CA PRO A 88 4.08 18.26 8.69
C PRO A 88 5.56 17.80 8.65
N GLY A 89 6.17 17.86 7.46
CA GLY A 89 7.59 17.48 7.30
C GLY A 89 7.90 15.97 7.43
N SER A 90 6.91 15.12 7.69
CA SER A 90 7.11 13.69 7.97
C SER A 90 6.44 12.77 6.95
N TYR A 91 6.80 11.49 6.94
CA TYR A 91 6.10 10.45 6.18
C TYR A 91 5.13 9.64 7.06
N ALA A 92 5.02 9.99 8.34
CA ALA A 92 4.06 9.40 9.25
C ALA A 92 2.64 9.82 8.84
N PRO A 93 1.74 8.85 8.57
CA PRO A 93 0.35 9.16 8.30
C PRO A 93 -0.32 9.67 9.57
N LEU A 94 -1.13 10.70 9.44
CA LEU A 94 -1.88 11.34 10.51
C LEU A 94 -3.34 10.90 10.49
N ALA A 95 -3.97 10.98 9.31
CA ALA A 95 -5.37 10.65 9.14
C ALA A 95 -5.67 10.11 7.74
N ARG A 96 -6.78 9.40 7.62
CA ARG A 96 -7.36 8.92 6.36
C ARG A 96 -8.80 9.39 6.26
N VAL A 97 -9.19 9.89 5.10
CA VAL A 97 -10.56 10.28 4.81
C VAL A 97 -11.10 9.39 3.71
N ASP A 98 -12.08 8.56 4.04
CA ASP A 98 -12.76 7.68 3.11
C ASP A 98 -14.05 8.32 2.62
N GLN A 99 -14.21 8.30 1.31
CA GLN A 99 -15.41 8.74 0.62
C GLN A 99 -15.93 7.59 -0.22
N LYS A 100 -17.19 7.21 0.00
CA LYS A 100 -17.89 6.20 -0.80
C LYS A 100 -18.97 6.85 -1.64
N GLU A 101 -19.13 6.36 -2.86
CA GLU A 101 -20.17 6.84 -3.76
C GLU A 101 -21.56 6.53 -3.17
N GLY A 102 -22.42 7.54 -3.14
CA GLY A 102 -23.75 7.45 -2.54
C GLY A 102 -23.81 7.76 -1.04
N GLU A 103 -22.68 7.92 -0.35
CA GLU A 103 -22.64 8.43 1.02
C GLU A 103 -22.44 9.96 1.01
N THR A 104 -23.23 10.67 1.81
CA THR A 104 -23.18 12.15 1.89
C THR A 104 -22.01 12.63 2.75
N GLU A 105 -21.62 11.82 3.74
CA GLU A 105 -20.57 12.15 4.70
C GLU A 105 -19.35 11.28 4.48
N ASN A 106 -18.17 11.87 4.69
CA ASN A 106 -16.91 11.13 4.64
C ASN A 106 -16.62 10.54 6.00
N THR A 107 -16.06 9.33 6.04
CA THR A 107 -15.54 8.75 7.28
C THR A 107 -14.09 9.14 7.48
N VAL A 108 -13.75 9.65 8.67
CA VAL A 108 -12.39 10.04 9.02
C VAL A 108 -11.82 9.04 10.01
N TYR A 109 -10.57 8.64 9.76
CA TYR A 109 -9.80 7.77 10.63
C TYR A 109 -8.49 8.43 11.03
N TYR A 110 -8.02 8.14 12.24
CA TYR A 110 -6.78 8.69 12.79
C TYR A 110 -5.78 7.57 13.04
N TYR A 111 -4.55 7.77 12.57
CA TYR A 111 -3.48 6.81 12.74
C TYR A 111 -2.73 7.04 14.06
N HIS A 112 -2.41 5.95 14.74
CA HIS A 112 -1.51 5.94 15.89
C HIS A 112 -0.26 5.15 15.51
N THR A 113 0.87 5.85 15.45
CA THR A 113 2.11 5.32 14.88
C THR A 113 3.21 5.12 15.92
N ASP A 114 4.18 4.26 15.62
CA ASP A 114 5.43 4.17 16.37
C ASP A 114 6.38 5.35 16.07
N GLN A 115 7.56 5.37 16.71
CA GLN A 115 8.55 6.44 16.54
C GLN A 115 9.12 6.59 15.12
N ILE A 116 8.89 5.63 14.22
CA ILE A 116 9.31 5.70 12.81
C ILE A 116 8.12 5.83 11.85
N GLY A 117 6.93 6.13 12.37
CA GLY A 117 5.72 6.36 11.57
C GLY A 117 5.05 5.09 11.07
N THR A 118 5.32 3.93 11.67
CA THR A 118 4.61 2.68 11.35
C THR A 118 3.26 2.69 12.06
N PRO A 119 2.13 2.62 11.33
CA PRO A 119 0.80 2.49 11.95
C PRO A 119 0.72 1.25 12.82
N LEU A 120 0.32 1.42 14.08
CA LEU A 120 0.03 0.33 15.01
C LEU A 120 -1.48 0.16 15.20
N GLU A 121 -2.19 1.29 15.21
CA GLU A 121 -3.63 1.37 15.43
C GLU A 121 -4.25 2.46 14.55
N MET A 122 -5.56 2.31 14.29
CA MET A 122 -6.38 3.33 13.65
C MET A 122 -7.72 3.43 14.37
N THR A 123 -8.15 4.65 14.65
CA THR A 123 -9.44 4.93 15.32
C THR A 123 -10.38 5.71 14.41
N ASP A 124 -11.68 5.55 14.59
CA ASP A 124 -12.70 6.44 14.01
C ASP A 124 -12.79 7.79 14.75
N ALA A 125 -13.76 8.62 14.37
CA ALA A 125 -13.98 9.94 14.96
C ALA A 125 -14.41 9.90 16.43
N GLU A 126 -15.04 8.80 16.85
CA GLU A 126 -15.50 8.54 18.21
C GLU A 126 -14.39 7.93 19.10
N GLY A 127 -13.22 7.63 18.53
CA GLY A 127 -12.08 7.04 19.22
C GLY A 127 -12.14 5.53 19.36
N LYS A 128 -13.07 4.85 18.67
CA LYS A 128 -13.12 3.39 18.63
C LYS A 128 -12.01 2.87 17.71
N ILE A 129 -11.29 1.86 18.16
CA ILE A 129 -10.28 1.17 17.34
C ILE A 129 -10.99 0.39 16.22
N VAL A 130 -10.71 0.75 14.97
CA VAL A 130 -11.25 0.10 13.77
C VAL A 130 -10.22 -0.78 13.06
N TRP A 131 -8.94 -0.59 13.37
CA TRP A 131 -7.85 -1.43 12.89
C TRP A 131 -6.69 -1.42 13.89
N GLN A 132 -6.05 -2.57 14.10
CA GLN A 132 -4.88 -2.71 14.96
C GLN A 132 -4.04 -3.91 14.54
N ALA A 133 -2.72 -3.71 14.43
CA ALA A 133 -1.77 -4.77 14.11
C ALA A 133 -0.56 -4.79 15.06
N LYS A 134 -0.06 -5.99 15.31
CA LYS A 134 1.23 -6.24 15.96
C LYS A 134 2.22 -6.73 14.92
N TYR A 135 3.43 -6.18 14.95
CA TYR A 135 4.48 -6.49 13.99
C TYR A 135 5.63 -7.25 14.65
N ARG A 136 6.22 -8.18 13.91
CA ARG A 136 7.53 -8.74 14.22
C ARG A 136 8.62 -7.72 13.92
N ALA A 137 9.83 -7.93 14.46
CA ALA A 137 10.98 -7.05 14.27
C ALA A 137 11.28 -6.67 12.80
N TRP A 138 10.92 -7.55 11.85
CA TRP A 138 11.16 -7.37 10.41
C TRP A 138 9.98 -6.74 9.65
N GLY A 139 8.97 -6.20 10.35
CA GLY A 139 7.80 -5.55 9.73
C GLY A 139 6.73 -6.51 9.20
N ALA A 140 6.89 -7.82 9.39
CA ALA A 140 5.82 -8.77 9.14
C ALA A 140 4.74 -8.63 10.22
N ILE A 141 3.46 -8.63 9.81
CA ILE A 141 2.34 -8.66 10.77
C ILE A 141 2.41 -10.00 11.50
N GLU A 142 2.56 -9.94 12.82
CA GLU A 142 2.44 -11.08 13.71
C GLU A 142 0.97 -11.40 13.96
N LYS A 143 0.16 -10.36 14.19
CA LYS A 143 -1.27 -10.50 14.51
C LYS A 143 -2.05 -9.24 14.11
N LEU A 144 -3.16 -9.44 13.41
CA LEU A 144 -4.22 -8.43 13.26
C LEU A 144 -5.19 -8.62 14.44
N VAL A 145 -5.31 -7.60 15.29
CA VAL A 145 -6.18 -7.64 16.48
C VAL A 145 -7.57 -7.13 16.13
N VAL A 146 -7.65 -6.06 15.33
CA VAL A 146 -8.90 -5.50 14.79
C VAL A 146 -8.69 -5.23 13.29
N ASN A 147 -9.71 -5.49 12.47
CA ASN A 147 -9.65 -5.31 11.01
C ASN A 147 -11.05 -5.00 10.44
N GLU A 148 -11.73 -4.00 11.00
CA GLU A 148 -13.03 -3.53 10.51
C GLU A 148 -12.87 -2.68 9.24
N VAL A 149 -11.76 -1.94 9.16
CA VAL A 149 -11.36 -1.17 7.99
C VAL A 149 -10.09 -1.78 7.42
N GLU A 150 -10.07 -2.02 6.11
CA GLU A 150 -8.88 -2.50 5.43
C GLU A 150 -7.84 -1.37 5.39
N GLU A 151 -6.80 -1.47 6.21
CA GLU A 151 -5.62 -0.63 6.08
C GLU A 151 -4.88 -1.08 4.82
N PHE A 152 -4.84 -0.22 3.81
CA PHE A 152 -3.95 -0.44 2.67
C PHE A 152 -2.53 -0.18 3.17
N ARG A 153 -1.93 -1.27 3.65
CA ARG A 153 -0.52 -1.43 4.01
C ARG A 153 0.31 -0.47 3.16
N ARG A 154 1.20 0.30 3.81
CA ARG A 154 2.33 1.07 3.23
C ARG A 154 2.46 0.69 1.76
N VAL A 155 2.26 1.57 0.79
CA VAL A 155 2.34 1.26 -0.67
C VAL A 155 3.75 0.82 -1.14
N TYR A 156 4.55 0.32 -0.21
CA TYR A 156 5.91 -0.14 -0.34
C TYR A 156 6.18 -1.58 0.15
N PRO A 157 5.26 -2.56 0.29
CA PRO A 157 5.67 -3.89 0.77
C PRO A 157 6.15 -4.77 -0.41
N GLU A 158 5.82 -4.37 -1.65
CA GLU A 158 6.01 -5.15 -2.88
C GLU A 158 7.00 -4.46 -3.84
N VAL A 159 7.78 -3.47 -3.37
CA VAL A 159 8.86 -2.89 -4.16
C VAL A 159 10.18 -3.41 -3.58
N PRO A 160 10.83 -4.39 -4.24
CA PRO A 160 12.16 -4.81 -3.84
C PRO A 160 13.13 -3.75 -4.35
N ASN A 161 13.40 -2.67 -3.61
CA ASN A 161 14.51 -1.85 -4.06
C ASN A 161 15.16 -0.98 -2.99
N ALA A 162 16.45 -1.19 -2.82
CA ALA A 162 17.38 -0.27 -2.20
C ALA A 162 17.23 1.16 -2.75
N THR A 163 16.77 1.32 -4.00
CA THR A 163 16.46 2.63 -4.61
C THR A 163 15.37 3.41 -3.86
N LEU A 164 14.36 2.77 -3.26
CA LEU A 164 13.38 3.50 -2.42
C LEU A 164 14.02 4.00 -1.11
N GLN A 165 14.91 3.21 -0.51
CA GLN A 165 15.67 3.63 0.67
C GLN A 165 16.60 4.79 0.32
N GLU A 166 17.31 4.73 -0.80
CA GLU A 166 18.15 5.81 -1.30
C GLU A 166 17.36 7.08 -1.62
N LEU A 167 16.18 6.97 -2.25
CA LEU A 167 15.32 8.12 -2.55
C LEU A 167 14.70 8.72 -1.28
N ILE A 168 14.33 7.88 -0.29
CA ILE A 168 13.90 8.37 1.03
C ILE A 168 15.06 9.08 1.74
N GLN A 169 16.28 8.55 1.66
CA GLN A 169 17.47 9.12 2.28
C GLN A 169 17.90 10.43 1.60
N LEU A 170 17.86 10.48 0.26
CA LEU A 170 18.14 11.66 -0.54
C LEU A 170 17.10 12.76 -0.25
N ASN A 171 15.81 12.40 -0.18
CA ASN A 171 14.76 13.38 0.11
C ASN A 171 14.85 13.93 1.55
N LYS A 172 15.15 13.06 2.53
CA LYS A 172 15.49 13.49 3.90
C LYS A 172 16.68 14.45 3.93
N SER A 173 17.67 14.27 3.04
CA SER A 173 18.83 15.16 2.92
C SER A 173 18.53 16.48 2.21
N MET A 174 17.52 16.52 1.33
CA MET A 174 17.11 17.72 0.59
C MET A 174 16.16 18.63 1.40
N CYS A 175 15.56 18.11 2.48
CA CYS A 175 14.80 18.90 3.44
C CYS A 175 15.48 18.85 4.83
N PRO A 176 16.63 19.50 5.03
CA PRO A 176 17.20 19.64 6.36
C PRO A 176 16.35 20.64 7.16
N GLU A 177 15.42 20.08 7.94
CA GLU A 177 14.76 20.63 9.13
C GLU A 177 14.20 22.08 9.07
N ARG A 178 12.96 22.24 9.52
CA ARG A 178 12.75 23.17 10.63
C ARG A 178 12.48 22.34 11.88
N ARG A 179 13.52 22.24 12.72
CA ARG A 179 13.40 21.96 14.15
C ARG A 179 12.51 22.99 14.83
#